data_AF-A0AAD9Z2N4-F1
#
_entry.id   AF-A0AAD9Z2N4-F1
#
_cell.length_a   1.000
_cell.length_b   1.000
_cell.length_c   1.000
_cell.angle_alpha   90.00
_cell.angle_beta   90.00
_cell.angle_gamma   90.00
#
_symmetry.space_group_name_H-M   'P 1'
#
loop_
_entity.id
_entity.type
_entity.pdbx_description
1 polymer ?
#
loop_
_entity_poly.entity_id
_entity_poly.type
_entity_poly.pdbx_seq_one_letter_code
_entity_poly.pdbx_strand_id
1 'polypeptide(L)'
;MSRALIDACAYRQQSAGRVFALYLFGSKYNILWTPASFSAIFKSPSDAISSVEIRWSLLRNVFGAGAKCKKDYLRIHRSARAAVENGLYSPTATPSSLMMQTTLRGIQENAPSLVSFSDSVVDQNLWERTAYPVTRGSAVEISLSTLIRNFIGHVSLPSLVGSEFLEVYPTTLEDLWHLDGGFKWLALGVPRWLGIPALTRAHIGRRRLLDAVRSFHQALDCVKDDDPPNRPWRDPSDAGRILKERRWAYHSRGTPQEVIGPLDLNLLWA
;
A
#
# COMPACT_ATOMS: atom_id res chain seq x y z
N MET A 1 24.53 -3.45 -6.43
CA MET A 1 23.74 -2.19 -6.33
C MET A 1 24.60 -0.95 -6.03
N SER A 2 25.75 -1.07 -5.35
CA SER A 2 26.64 0.07 -5.06
C SER A 2 27.29 0.71 -6.31
N ARG A 3 27.69 -0.07 -7.34
CA ARG A 3 28.31 0.48 -8.57
C ARG A 3 27.40 1.43 -9.38
N ALA A 4 26.12 1.09 -9.55
CA ALA A 4 25.20 1.93 -10.35
C ALA A 4 24.90 3.31 -9.71
N LEU A 5 24.93 3.40 -8.37
CA LEU A 5 24.78 4.68 -7.66
C LEU A 5 26.07 5.52 -7.72
N ILE A 6 27.24 4.86 -7.69
CA ILE A 6 28.54 5.51 -7.88
C ILE A 6 28.62 6.10 -9.31
N ASP A 7 28.13 5.37 -10.31
CA ASP A 7 28.10 5.83 -11.69
C ASP A 7 27.16 7.02 -11.91
N ALA A 8 26.02 7.10 -11.21
CA ALA A 8 25.10 8.23 -11.34
C ALA A 8 25.69 9.56 -10.81
N CYS A 9 26.45 9.52 -9.71
CA CYS A 9 27.16 10.68 -9.18
C CYS A 9 28.33 11.11 -10.09
N ALA A 10 29.06 10.15 -10.67
CA ALA A 10 30.10 10.44 -11.64
C ALA A 10 29.53 11.02 -12.95
N TYR A 11 28.40 10.47 -13.43
CA TYR A 11 27.71 10.95 -14.62
C TYR A 11 27.18 12.38 -14.42
N ARG A 12 26.71 12.71 -13.22
CA ARG A 12 26.31 14.07 -12.82
C ARG A 12 27.45 15.08 -12.91
N GLN A 13 28.68 14.69 -12.56
CA GLN A 13 29.84 15.58 -12.67
C GLN A 13 30.31 15.74 -14.12
N GLN A 14 30.12 14.70 -14.96
CA GLN A 14 30.48 14.73 -16.39
C GLN A 14 29.44 15.42 -17.28
N SER A 15 28.16 15.38 -16.92
CA SER A 15 27.11 16.05 -17.69
C SER A 15 27.02 17.53 -17.29
N ALA A 16 27.59 18.40 -18.13
CA ALA A 16 27.45 19.86 -18.01
C ALA A 16 25.98 20.34 -18.04
N GLY A 17 25.07 19.48 -18.48
CA GLY A 17 23.63 19.71 -18.54
C GLY A 17 22.92 19.43 -17.21
N ARG A 18 22.12 20.40 -16.76
CA ARG A 18 21.15 20.30 -15.65
C ARG A 18 20.04 19.25 -15.87
N VAL A 19 20.09 18.55 -17.00
CA VAL A 19 19.18 17.52 -17.48
C VAL A 19 20.02 16.44 -18.16
N PHE A 20 19.80 15.18 -17.81
CA PHE A 20 20.42 14.04 -18.49
C PHE A 20 19.42 12.90 -18.64
N ALA A 21 19.72 11.95 -19.52
CA ALA A 21 18.85 10.80 -19.77
C ALA A 21 19.57 9.49 -19.43
N LEU A 22 18.85 8.56 -18.80
CA LEU A 22 19.28 7.19 -18.56
C LEU A 22 18.36 6.22 -19.28
N TYR A 23 18.93 5.18 -19.88
CA TYR A 23 18.16 4.07 -20.41
C TYR A 23 18.16 2.95 -19.37
N LEU A 24 16.98 2.65 -18.82
CA LEU A 24 16.80 1.61 -17.81
C LEU A 24 15.63 0.73 -18.23
N PHE A 25 15.81 -0.60 -18.23
CA PHE A 25 14.74 -1.58 -18.50
C PHE A 25 13.91 -1.29 -19.76
N GLY A 26 14.59 -0.89 -20.85
CA GLY A 26 13.96 -0.60 -22.15
C GLY A 26 13.22 0.73 -22.21
N SER A 27 13.31 1.57 -21.18
CA SER A 27 12.69 2.90 -21.13
C SER A 27 13.74 4.00 -20.95
N LYS A 28 13.50 5.17 -21.54
CA LYS A 28 14.33 6.36 -21.38
C LYS A 28 13.78 7.22 -20.24
N TYR A 29 14.59 7.44 -19.22
CA TYR A 29 14.30 8.29 -18.07
C TYR A 29 15.05 9.60 -18.22
N ASN A 30 14.34 10.70 -18.40
CA ASN A 30 14.94 12.04 -18.37
C ASN A 30 14.95 12.53 -16.92
N ILE A 31 16.13 12.74 -16.37
CA ILE A 31 16.35 13.17 -14.98
C ILE A 31 16.58 14.68 -14.98
N LEU A 32 15.78 15.37 -14.16
CA LEU A 32 15.80 16.81 -13.96
C LEU A 32 16.23 17.07 -12.51
N TRP A 33 17.25 17.90 -12.32
CA TRP A 33 17.87 18.08 -10.99
C TRP A 33 17.81 19.50 -10.43
N THR A 34 17.29 20.48 -11.18
CA THR A 34 17.22 21.87 -10.71
C THR A 34 15.83 22.24 -10.18
N PRO A 35 15.74 23.05 -9.10
CA PRO A 35 14.46 23.54 -8.58
C PRO A 35 13.59 24.25 -9.63
N ALA A 36 14.23 24.96 -10.57
CA ALA A 36 13.54 25.60 -11.69
C ALA A 36 12.86 24.59 -12.63
N SER A 37 13.53 23.48 -12.95
CA SER A 37 12.95 22.41 -13.77
C SER A 37 11.80 21.70 -13.04
N PHE A 38 11.89 21.50 -11.72
CA PHE A 38 10.76 21.00 -10.94
C PHE A 38 9.55 21.93 -11.02
N SER A 39 9.77 23.24 -10.81
CA SER A 39 8.70 24.24 -10.89
C SER A 39 8.03 24.28 -12.28
N ALA A 40 8.81 24.10 -13.35
CA ALA A 40 8.29 24.02 -14.70
C ALA A 40 7.39 22.79 -14.92
N ILE A 41 7.78 21.61 -14.40
CA ILE A 41 6.96 20.39 -14.48
C ILE A 41 5.64 20.57 -13.74
N PHE A 42 5.67 21.07 -12.50
CA PHE A 42 4.46 21.22 -11.69
C PHE A 42 3.47 22.25 -12.28
N LYS A 43 3.96 23.22 -13.05
CA LYS A 43 3.14 24.20 -13.78
C LYS A 43 2.71 23.72 -15.17
N SER A 44 3.27 22.62 -15.67
CA SER A 44 2.96 22.11 -17.00
C SER A 44 1.53 21.57 -17.04
N PRO A 45 0.80 21.73 -18.16
CA PRO A 45 -0.51 21.13 -18.33
C PRO A 45 -0.48 19.60 -18.14
N SER A 46 -1.55 19.03 -17.58
CA SER A 46 -1.71 17.58 -17.36
C SER A 46 -1.53 16.75 -18.64
N ASP A 47 -1.78 17.37 -19.79
CA ASP A 47 -1.77 16.73 -21.09
C ASP A 47 -0.35 16.63 -21.66
N ALA A 48 0.57 17.49 -21.20
CA ALA A 48 1.99 17.45 -21.55
C ALA A 48 2.77 16.45 -20.68
N ILE A 49 2.40 16.32 -19.40
CA ILE A 49 3.06 15.43 -18.44
C ILE A 49 2.01 14.63 -17.68
N SER A 50 1.91 13.33 -18.01
CA SER A 50 0.97 12.42 -17.39
C SER A 50 1.67 11.32 -16.59
N SER A 51 1.21 11.12 -15.36
CA SER A 51 1.66 10.04 -14.47
C SER A 51 0.80 8.76 -14.60
N VAL A 52 -0.18 8.75 -15.52
CA VAL A 52 -1.15 7.65 -15.68
C VAL A 52 -0.47 6.35 -16.12
N GLU A 53 0.45 6.40 -17.08
CA GLU A 53 1.16 5.21 -17.57
C GLU A 53 2.10 4.61 -16.52
N ILE A 54 2.77 5.46 -15.73
CA ILE A 54 3.62 5.01 -14.61
C ILE A 54 2.76 4.32 -13.55
N ARG A 55 1.64 4.94 -13.15
CA ARG A 55 0.70 4.33 -12.20
C ARG A 55 0.13 3.02 -12.73
N TRP A 56 -0.22 2.94 -14.01
CA TRP A 56 -0.68 1.70 -14.63
C TRP A 56 0.40 0.62 -14.60
N SER A 57 1.66 0.96 -14.91
CA SER A 57 2.78 0.01 -14.83
C SER A 57 2.97 -0.52 -13.41
N LEU A 58 2.89 0.34 -12.39
CA LEU A 58 2.93 -0.07 -10.99
C LEU A 58 1.73 -0.95 -10.62
N LEU A 59 0.52 -0.57 -11.02
CA LEU A 59 -0.70 -1.36 -10.78
C LEU A 59 -0.58 -2.77 -11.36
N ARG A 60 -0.04 -2.89 -12.57
CA ARG A 60 0.19 -4.17 -13.24
C ARG A 60 1.31 -4.96 -12.58
N ASN A 61 2.49 -4.37 -12.44
CA ASN A 61 3.69 -5.13 -12.07
C ASN A 61 3.78 -5.38 -10.56
N VAL A 62 3.41 -4.38 -9.74
CA VAL A 62 3.46 -4.45 -8.27
C VAL A 62 2.16 -5.03 -7.75
N PHE A 63 1.02 -4.44 -8.06
CA PHE A 63 -0.26 -4.78 -7.42
C PHE A 63 -1.05 -5.89 -8.15
N GLY A 64 -0.53 -6.38 -9.28
CA GLY A 64 -1.03 -7.59 -9.93
C GLY A 64 -2.25 -7.40 -10.84
N ALA A 65 -2.53 -6.17 -11.30
CA ALA A 65 -3.59 -5.95 -12.28
C ALA A 65 -3.30 -6.69 -13.60
N GLY A 66 -4.32 -7.34 -14.14
CA GLY A 66 -4.23 -8.03 -15.42
C GLY A 66 -4.09 -7.03 -16.59
N ALA A 67 -3.34 -7.40 -17.64
CA ALA A 67 -3.12 -6.51 -18.79
C ALA A 67 -4.43 -6.02 -19.46
N LYS A 68 -5.48 -6.84 -19.43
CA LYS A 68 -6.80 -6.53 -19.98
C LYS A 68 -7.53 -5.41 -19.22
N CYS A 69 -7.17 -5.17 -17.95
CA CYS A 69 -7.81 -4.19 -17.08
C CYS A 69 -7.41 -2.74 -17.39
N LYS A 70 -6.52 -2.48 -18.38
CA LYS A 70 -6.03 -1.12 -18.65
C LYS A 70 -7.16 -0.16 -18.99
N LYS A 71 -8.13 -0.61 -19.81
CA LYS A 71 -9.26 0.22 -20.22
C LYS A 71 -10.14 0.60 -19.02
N ASP A 72 -10.44 -0.36 -18.14
CA ASP A 72 -11.24 -0.11 -16.94
C ASP A 72 -10.49 0.79 -15.94
N TYR A 73 -9.19 0.58 -15.77
CA TYR A 73 -8.33 1.47 -14.98
C TYR A 73 -8.40 2.92 -15.49
N LEU A 74 -8.22 3.13 -16.80
CA LEU A 74 -8.27 4.46 -17.40
C LEU A 74 -9.65 5.11 -17.21
N ARG A 75 -10.73 4.33 -17.19
CA ARG A 75 -12.09 4.81 -16.91
C ARG A 75 -12.29 5.24 -15.45
N ILE A 76 -11.68 4.55 -14.48
CA ILE A 76 -11.99 4.69 -13.06
C ILE A 76 -10.96 5.49 -12.23
N HIS A 77 -9.70 5.54 -12.66
CA HIS A 77 -8.60 6.03 -11.81
C HIS A 77 -8.79 7.45 -11.26
N ARG A 78 -9.42 8.35 -12.03
CA ARG A 78 -9.73 9.71 -11.56
C ARG A 78 -10.77 9.70 -10.43
N SER A 79 -11.82 8.90 -10.56
CA SER A 79 -12.84 8.77 -9.51
C SER A 79 -12.30 8.06 -8.27
N ALA A 80 -11.49 7.02 -8.44
CA ALA A 80 -10.82 6.34 -7.33
C ALA A 80 -9.87 7.27 -6.55
N ARG A 81 -9.18 8.16 -7.27
CA ARG A 81 -8.34 9.21 -6.66
C ARG A 81 -9.18 10.28 -5.97
N ALA A 82 -10.23 10.77 -6.62
CA ALA A 82 -11.13 11.77 -6.03
C ALA A 82 -11.79 11.25 -4.75
N ALA A 83 -12.12 9.96 -4.66
CA ALA A 83 -12.64 9.35 -3.43
C ALA A 83 -11.62 9.40 -2.27
N VAL A 84 -10.33 9.20 -2.55
CA VAL A 84 -9.25 9.36 -1.55
C VAL A 84 -9.12 10.82 -1.15
N GLU A 85 -9.07 11.73 -2.13
CA GLU A 85 -8.95 13.17 -1.88
C GLU A 85 -10.15 13.70 -1.08
N ASN A 86 -11.38 13.28 -1.41
CA ASN A 86 -12.58 13.64 -0.65
C ASN A 86 -12.56 13.03 0.75
N GLY A 87 -12.15 11.76 0.90
CA GLY A 87 -12.07 11.13 2.20
C GLY A 87 -11.01 11.75 3.12
N LEU A 88 -9.92 12.30 2.56
CA LEU A 88 -8.82 12.94 3.31
C LEU A 88 -8.99 14.47 3.49
N TYR A 89 -9.57 15.17 2.53
CA TYR A 89 -9.52 16.64 2.46
C TYR A 89 -10.88 17.33 2.28
N SER A 90 -12.01 16.60 2.34
CA SER A 90 -13.33 17.23 2.18
C SER A 90 -13.53 18.37 3.21
N PRO A 91 -13.84 19.60 2.75
CA PRO A 91 -14.00 20.76 3.64
C PRO A 91 -15.22 20.68 4.56
N THR A 92 -16.18 19.79 4.29
CA THR A 92 -17.50 19.75 4.95
C THR A 92 -17.62 18.69 6.04
N ALA A 93 -16.56 17.95 6.37
CA ALA A 93 -16.55 16.96 7.45
C ALA A 93 -15.06 16.80 7.92
N THR A 94 -14.64 16.66 9.19
CA THR A 94 -14.59 15.48 10.12
C THR A 94 -13.91 14.13 9.72
N PRO A 95 -13.79 13.62 8.48
CA PRO A 95 -13.32 12.24 8.21
C PRO A 95 -11.82 12.02 8.28
N SER A 96 -10.99 12.98 7.84
CA SER A 96 -9.55 12.92 8.11
C SER A 96 -9.29 12.98 9.60
N SER A 97 -10.10 13.77 10.31
CA SER A 97 -10.10 13.75 11.76
C SER A 97 -10.57 12.40 12.30
N LEU A 98 -11.48 11.65 11.67
CA LEU A 98 -11.94 10.35 12.17
C LEU A 98 -10.91 9.23 11.96
N MET A 99 -10.28 9.15 10.79
CA MET A 99 -9.18 8.19 10.57
C MET A 99 -7.99 8.52 11.48
N MET A 100 -7.65 9.81 11.57
CA MET A 100 -6.59 10.27 12.46
C MET A 100 -6.97 10.04 13.93
N GLN A 101 -8.20 10.30 14.36
CA GLN A 101 -8.68 10.03 15.72
C GLN A 101 -8.69 8.54 16.03
N THR A 102 -9.10 7.69 15.09
CA THR A 102 -9.08 6.23 15.27
C THR A 102 -7.64 5.74 15.43
N THR A 103 -6.72 6.24 14.60
CA THR A 103 -5.30 5.93 14.71
C THR A 103 -4.71 6.47 16.01
N LEU A 104 -5.01 7.71 16.39
CA LEU A 104 -4.53 8.36 17.61
C LEU A 104 -5.03 7.63 18.86
N ARG A 105 -6.31 7.25 18.89
CA ARG A 105 -6.89 6.44 19.96
C ARG A 105 -6.19 5.08 20.04
N GLY A 106 -6.00 4.41 18.91
CA GLY A 106 -5.24 3.15 18.85
C GLY A 106 -3.81 3.30 19.39
N ILE A 107 -3.13 4.41 19.09
CA ILE A 107 -1.82 4.72 19.68
C ILE A 107 -1.93 4.93 21.18
N GLN A 108 -2.88 5.74 21.65
CA GLN A 108 -3.05 6.05 23.09
C GLN A 108 -3.37 4.79 23.92
N GLU A 109 -4.22 3.91 23.38
CA GLU A 109 -4.63 2.67 24.04
C GLU A 109 -3.50 1.63 24.08
N ASN A 110 -2.70 1.53 23.01
CA ASN A 110 -1.74 0.43 22.86
C ASN A 110 -0.27 0.84 23.14
N ALA A 111 0.07 2.13 23.14
CA ALA A 111 1.44 2.59 23.41
C ALA A 111 1.99 2.18 24.78
N PRO A 112 1.21 2.18 25.89
CA PRO A 112 1.69 1.70 27.17
C PRO A 112 2.12 0.22 27.15
N SER A 113 1.55 -0.56 26.23
CA SER A 113 1.81 -1.99 26.05
C SER A 113 2.57 -2.27 24.76
N LEU A 114 3.38 -1.31 24.27
CA LEU A 114 4.13 -1.45 23.02
C LEU A 114 5.02 -2.70 23.01
N VAL A 115 5.59 -3.07 24.16
CA VAL A 115 6.38 -4.28 24.39
C VAL A 115 5.83 -4.99 25.62
N SER A 116 5.53 -6.29 25.53
CA SER A 116 4.96 -7.07 26.65
C SER A 116 5.99 -7.51 27.69
N PHE A 117 7.28 -7.54 27.32
CA PHE A 117 8.36 -8.15 28.12
C PHE A 117 8.15 -9.64 28.41
N SER A 118 7.32 -10.34 27.63
CA SER A 118 7.04 -11.76 27.80
C SER A 118 7.86 -12.63 26.85
N ASP A 119 8.37 -13.75 27.38
CA ASP A 119 8.95 -14.85 26.60
C ASP A 119 7.91 -15.66 25.81
N SER A 120 6.68 -15.68 26.31
CA SER A 120 5.60 -16.47 25.74
C SER A 120 4.97 -15.73 24.55
N VAL A 121 5.02 -16.37 23.38
CA VAL A 121 4.41 -15.84 22.15
C VAL A 121 2.91 -15.57 22.33
N VAL A 122 2.22 -16.33 23.19
CA VAL A 122 0.78 -16.16 23.44
C VAL A 122 0.49 -14.84 24.15
N ASP A 123 1.38 -14.43 25.06
CA ASP A 123 1.27 -13.19 25.84
C ASP A 123 1.87 -11.98 25.11
N GLN A 124 2.54 -12.22 23.98
CA GLN A 124 3.05 -11.16 23.13
C GLN A 124 1.96 -10.55 22.26
N ASN A 125 2.02 -9.23 22.04
CA ASN A 125 1.19 -8.52 21.07
C ASN A 125 1.51 -8.95 19.63
N LEU A 126 0.51 -8.88 18.74
CA LEU A 126 0.70 -9.29 17.34
C LEU A 126 1.79 -8.49 16.61
N TRP A 127 1.92 -7.19 16.91
CA TRP A 127 2.93 -6.33 16.30
C TRP A 127 4.36 -6.62 16.77
N GLU A 128 4.55 -7.08 18.01
CA GLU A 128 5.89 -7.37 18.53
C GLU A 128 6.37 -8.76 18.07
N ARG A 129 5.49 -9.77 17.95
CA ARG A 129 5.84 -11.13 17.50
C ARG A 129 6.64 -11.13 16.21
N THR A 130 6.23 -10.30 15.26
CA THR A 130 6.85 -10.18 13.92
C THR A 130 8.15 -9.35 13.92
N ALA A 131 8.49 -8.72 15.04
CA ALA A 131 9.77 -8.06 15.28
C ALA A 131 10.79 -8.98 16.00
N TYR A 132 10.42 -10.25 16.27
CA TYR A 132 11.26 -11.31 16.84
C TYR A 132 11.97 -10.87 18.14
N PRO A 133 11.21 -10.56 19.21
CA PRO A 133 11.78 -10.15 20.49
C PRO A 133 12.63 -11.28 21.10
N VAL A 134 13.74 -10.90 21.74
CA VAL A 134 14.60 -11.81 22.51
C VAL A 134 14.70 -11.29 23.94
N THR A 135 14.08 -11.99 24.87
CA THR A 135 14.17 -11.62 26.30
C THR A 135 15.50 -12.05 26.89
N ARG A 136 16.06 -11.19 27.74
CA ARG A 136 17.29 -11.39 28.49
C ARG A 136 17.05 -10.92 29.92
N GLY A 137 16.57 -11.82 30.77
CA GLY A 137 16.22 -11.47 32.15
C GLY A 137 15.06 -10.49 32.18
N SER A 138 15.30 -9.25 32.64
CA SER A 138 14.30 -8.18 32.71
C SER A 138 14.27 -7.26 31.47
N ALA A 139 15.10 -7.52 30.46
CA ALA A 139 15.19 -6.72 29.25
C ALA A 139 14.74 -7.51 28.02
N VAL A 140 14.23 -6.82 26.99
CA VAL A 140 13.93 -7.40 25.68
C VAL A 140 14.76 -6.69 24.62
N GLU A 141 15.48 -7.47 23.81
CA GLU A 141 16.15 -7.01 22.60
C GLU A 141 15.19 -7.15 21.41
N ILE A 142 14.92 -6.05 20.71
CA ILE A 142 13.97 -6.02 19.59
C ILE A 142 14.36 -4.95 18.57
N SER A 143 14.07 -5.22 17.29
CA SER A 143 14.26 -4.23 16.23
C SER A 143 13.25 -3.08 16.36
N LEU A 144 13.72 -1.90 16.78
CA LEU A 144 12.87 -0.71 16.93
C LEU A 144 12.13 -0.36 15.62
N SER A 145 12.80 -0.41 14.47
CA SER A 145 12.19 -0.07 13.19
C SER A 145 11.06 -1.05 12.81
N THR A 146 11.28 -2.35 13.04
CA THR A 146 10.27 -3.39 12.76
C THR A 146 9.09 -3.26 13.73
N LEU A 147 9.38 -3.07 15.01
CA LEU A 147 8.38 -2.88 16.06
C LEU A 147 7.47 -1.68 15.76
N ILE A 148 8.05 -0.50 15.52
CA ILE A 148 7.28 0.72 15.27
C ILE A 148 6.48 0.62 13.97
N ARG A 149 7.06 0.06 12.91
CA ARG A 149 6.35 -0.17 11.64
C ARG A 149 5.15 -1.10 11.83
N ASN A 150 5.32 -2.21 12.54
CA ASN A 150 4.24 -3.16 12.80
C ASN A 150 3.16 -2.55 13.70
N PHE A 151 3.57 -1.81 14.73
CA PHE A 151 2.67 -1.12 15.64
C PHE A 151 1.80 -0.11 14.89
N ILE A 152 2.42 0.79 14.11
CA ILE A 152 1.70 1.77 13.28
C ILE A 152 0.77 1.06 12.29
N GLY A 153 1.21 -0.04 11.68
CA GLY A 153 0.37 -0.84 10.80
C GLY A 153 -0.88 -1.37 11.50
N HIS A 154 -0.73 -1.94 12.71
CA HIS A 154 -1.85 -2.48 13.47
C HIS A 154 -2.85 -1.41 13.92
N VAL A 155 -2.39 -0.23 14.33
CA VAL A 155 -3.28 0.84 14.83
C VAL A 155 -3.89 1.69 13.72
N SER A 156 -3.25 1.78 12.54
CA SER A 156 -3.72 2.62 11.44
C SER A 156 -4.59 1.86 10.44
N LEU A 157 -4.28 0.59 10.13
CA LEU A 157 -4.98 -0.17 9.10
C LEU A 157 -6.49 -0.33 9.39
N PRO A 158 -6.95 -0.57 10.64
CA PRO A 158 -8.38 -0.61 10.97
C PRO A 158 -9.14 0.65 10.58
N SER A 159 -8.50 1.83 10.60
CA SER A 159 -9.16 3.08 10.19
C SER A 159 -9.55 3.11 8.70
N LEU A 160 -8.94 2.22 7.90
CA LEU A 160 -9.17 2.10 6.47
C LEU A 160 -10.10 0.93 6.14
N VAL A 161 -9.80 -0.29 6.64
CA VAL A 161 -10.50 -1.54 6.29
C VAL A 161 -11.50 -2.03 7.35
N GLY A 162 -11.58 -1.37 8.50
CA GLY A 162 -12.34 -1.85 9.65
C GLY A 162 -11.51 -2.76 10.54
N SER A 163 -11.97 -2.93 11.78
CA SER A 163 -11.30 -3.69 12.84
C SER A 163 -11.18 -5.19 12.53
N GLU A 164 -12.19 -5.77 11.90
CA GLU A 164 -12.27 -7.21 11.62
C GLU A 164 -11.29 -7.70 10.54
N PHE A 165 -10.79 -6.82 9.67
CA PHE A 165 -9.92 -7.23 8.55
C PHE A 165 -8.66 -7.96 9.03
N LEU A 166 -8.02 -7.46 10.09
CA LEU A 166 -6.83 -8.08 10.68
C LEU A 166 -7.17 -9.33 11.52
N GLU A 167 -8.40 -9.47 12.00
CA GLU A 167 -8.84 -10.69 12.68
C GLU A 167 -9.03 -11.84 11.69
N VAL A 168 -9.64 -11.54 10.53
CA VAL A 168 -9.85 -12.51 9.45
C VAL A 168 -8.55 -12.85 8.74
N TYR A 169 -7.71 -11.85 8.47
CA TYR A 169 -6.43 -12.00 7.77
C TYR A 169 -5.26 -11.51 8.64
N PRO A 170 -4.85 -12.27 9.68
CA PRO A 170 -3.83 -11.84 10.63
C PRO A 170 -2.43 -11.68 10.01
N THR A 171 -2.16 -12.32 8.86
CA THR A 171 -0.87 -12.18 8.16
C THR A 171 -0.78 -10.97 7.23
N THR A 172 -1.85 -10.15 7.14
CA THR A 172 -1.94 -9.03 6.18
C THR A 172 -0.73 -8.10 6.24
N LEU A 173 -0.31 -7.70 7.44
CA LEU A 173 0.82 -6.78 7.60
C LEU A 173 2.14 -7.43 7.20
N GLU A 174 2.36 -8.69 7.54
CA GLU A 174 3.54 -9.44 7.10
C GLU A 174 3.58 -9.56 5.57
N ASP A 175 2.46 -9.91 4.95
CA ASP A 175 2.34 -10.01 3.50
C ASP A 175 2.56 -8.62 2.82
N LEU A 176 2.10 -7.52 3.44
CA LEU A 176 2.37 -6.15 2.98
C LEU A 176 3.87 -5.83 3.04
N TRP A 177 4.57 -6.28 4.08
CA TRP A 177 6.01 -6.07 4.22
C TRP A 177 6.82 -6.93 3.24
N HIS A 178 6.34 -8.13 2.92
CA HIS A 178 6.90 -8.93 1.83
C HIS A 178 6.71 -8.25 0.47
N LEU A 179 5.52 -7.69 0.20
CA LEU A 179 5.25 -6.91 -0.99
C LEU A 179 6.20 -5.71 -1.09
N ASP A 180 6.32 -4.93 -0.01
CA ASP A 180 7.18 -3.75 0.10
C ASP A 180 8.67 -4.09 -0.09
N GLY A 181 9.16 -5.14 0.58
CA GLY A 181 10.55 -5.58 0.44
C GLY A 181 10.94 -6.01 -0.98
N GLY A 182 9.97 -6.45 -1.79
CA GLY A 182 10.14 -6.75 -3.21
C GLY A 182 9.72 -5.63 -4.16
N PHE A 183 9.20 -4.50 -3.66
CA PHE A 183 8.56 -3.46 -4.45
C PHE A 183 9.42 -3.00 -5.62
N LYS A 184 10.69 -2.68 -5.38
CA LYS A 184 11.62 -2.21 -6.43
C LYS A 184 11.77 -3.22 -7.57
N TRP A 185 11.83 -4.52 -7.26
CA TRP A 185 11.98 -5.57 -8.26
C TRP A 185 10.70 -5.75 -9.07
N LEU A 186 9.56 -5.73 -8.39
CA LEU A 186 8.25 -5.77 -9.01
C LEU A 186 8.00 -4.55 -9.90
N ALA A 187 8.28 -3.34 -9.42
CA ALA A 187 8.08 -2.10 -10.16
C ALA A 187 8.85 -2.10 -11.48
N LEU A 188 10.08 -2.62 -11.46
CA LEU A 188 10.95 -2.80 -12.63
C LEU A 188 10.50 -3.95 -13.57
N GLY A 189 9.49 -4.73 -13.19
CA GLY A 189 9.00 -5.85 -13.98
C GLY A 189 9.96 -7.04 -14.03
N VAL A 190 10.82 -7.20 -13.01
CA VAL A 190 11.80 -8.29 -12.97
C VAL A 190 11.08 -9.65 -12.96
N PRO A 191 11.44 -10.58 -13.85
CA PRO A 191 10.79 -11.89 -13.91
C PRO A 191 11.00 -12.73 -12.65
N ARG A 192 9.96 -13.48 -12.25
CA ARG A 192 9.97 -14.34 -11.06
C ARG A 192 11.05 -15.44 -11.09
N TRP A 193 11.45 -15.91 -12.26
CA TRP A 193 12.40 -17.02 -12.41
C TRP A 193 13.86 -16.66 -12.05
N LEU A 194 14.18 -15.39 -11.82
CA LEU A 194 15.53 -14.93 -11.47
C LEU A 194 15.97 -15.29 -10.02
N GLY A 195 15.15 -16.04 -9.27
CA GLY A 195 15.55 -16.61 -7.99
C GLY A 195 15.79 -15.61 -6.85
N ILE A 196 15.38 -14.34 -7.01
CA ILE A 196 15.54 -13.31 -5.98
C ILE A 196 14.56 -13.64 -4.83
N PRO A 197 15.03 -13.93 -3.60
CA PRO A 197 14.15 -14.35 -2.51
C PRO A 197 13.09 -13.31 -2.15
N ALA A 198 13.48 -12.03 -2.12
CA ALA A 198 12.56 -10.93 -1.84
C ALA A 198 11.45 -10.80 -2.90
N LEU A 199 11.77 -11.00 -4.18
CA LEU A 199 10.79 -10.99 -5.27
C LEU A 199 9.80 -12.16 -5.14
N THR A 200 10.32 -13.34 -4.78
CA THR A 200 9.48 -14.54 -4.57
C THR A 200 8.50 -14.32 -3.42
N ARG A 201 8.98 -13.84 -2.27
CA ARG A 201 8.12 -13.49 -1.13
C ARG A 201 7.09 -12.42 -1.49
N ALA A 202 7.49 -11.39 -2.23
CA ALA A 202 6.58 -10.34 -2.66
C ALA A 202 5.46 -10.87 -3.57
N HIS A 203 5.74 -11.80 -4.48
CA HIS A 203 4.70 -12.45 -5.28
C HIS A 203 3.73 -13.29 -4.43
N ILE A 204 4.23 -13.99 -3.41
CA ILE A 204 3.41 -14.80 -2.51
C ILE A 204 2.52 -13.89 -1.65
N GLY A 205 3.12 -12.88 -0.98
CA GLY A 205 2.39 -11.93 -0.15
C GLY A 205 1.34 -11.16 -0.96
N ARG A 206 1.70 -10.67 -2.16
CA ARG A 206 0.75 -10.05 -3.10
C ARG A 206 -0.47 -10.94 -3.37
N ARG A 207 -0.24 -12.23 -3.61
CA ARG A 207 -1.34 -13.13 -3.95
C ARG A 207 -2.33 -13.25 -2.78
N ARG A 208 -1.81 -13.46 -1.57
CA ARG A 208 -2.62 -13.53 -0.35
C ARG A 208 -3.38 -12.22 -0.09
N LEU A 209 -2.71 -11.09 -0.26
CA LEU A 209 -3.32 -9.77 -0.13
C LEU A 209 -4.45 -9.54 -1.13
N LEU A 210 -4.27 -9.92 -2.40
CA LEU A 210 -5.33 -9.82 -3.40
C LEU A 210 -6.52 -10.73 -3.07
N ASP A 211 -6.27 -11.93 -2.54
CA ASP A 211 -7.34 -12.83 -2.12
C ASP A 211 -8.08 -12.27 -0.89
N ALA A 212 -7.37 -11.64 0.06
CA ALA A 212 -7.96 -10.96 1.22
C ALA A 212 -8.82 -9.75 0.83
N VAL A 213 -8.28 -8.85 -0.01
CA VAL A 213 -9.01 -7.68 -0.52
C VAL A 213 -10.25 -8.13 -1.30
N ARG A 214 -10.15 -9.18 -2.12
CA ARG A 214 -11.31 -9.72 -2.83
C ARG A 214 -12.39 -10.24 -1.87
N SER A 215 -12.00 -11.03 -0.86
CA SER A 215 -12.95 -11.55 0.13
C SER A 215 -13.66 -10.41 0.87
N PHE A 216 -12.92 -9.37 1.23
CA PHE A 216 -13.47 -8.19 1.89
C PHE A 216 -14.49 -7.44 1.02
N HIS A 217 -14.19 -7.23 -0.28
CA HIS A 217 -15.16 -6.62 -1.19
C HIS A 217 -16.41 -7.48 -1.39
N GLN A 218 -16.27 -8.80 -1.44
CA GLN A 218 -17.42 -9.71 -1.50
C GLN A 218 -18.30 -9.60 -0.26
N ALA A 219 -17.70 -9.51 0.93
CA ALA A 219 -18.42 -9.34 2.18
C ALA A 219 -19.18 -8.00 2.24
N LEU A 220 -18.54 -6.92 1.76
CA LEU A 220 -19.18 -5.61 1.60
C LEU A 220 -20.35 -5.63 0.62
N ASP A 221 -20.30 -6.47 -0.41
CA ASP A 221 -21.37 -6.66 -1.38
C ASP A 221 -22.57 -7.38 -0.74
N CYS A 222 -22.36 -8.44 0.06
CA CYS A 222 -23.45 -9.13 0.78
C CYS A 222 -24.25 -8.22 1.73
N VAL A 223 -23.59 -7.34 2.49
CA VAL A 223 -24.29 -6.40 3.41
C VAL A 223 -25.28 -5.49 2.69
N LYS A 224 -25.04 -5.18 1.41
CA LYS A 224 -25.94 -4.31 0.63
C LYS A 224 -27.22 -5.04 0.21
N ASP A 225 -27.14 -6.35 0.01
CA ASP A 225 -28.24 -7.17 -0.52
C ASP A 225 -29.12 -7.75 0.61
N ASP A 226 -28.98 -7.23 1.85
CA ASP A 226 -29.56 -7.78 3.10
C ASP A 226 -29.24 -9.26 3.35
N ASP A 227 -28.23 -9.79 2.65
CA ASP A 227 -27.72 -11.14 2.85
C ASP A 227 -26.81 -11.18 4.09
N PRO A 228 -26.87 -12.26 4.88
CA PRO A 228 -25.95 -12.43 6.01
C PRO A 228 -24.50 -12.40 5.48
N PRO A 229 -23.57 -11.73 6.18
CA PRO A 229 -22.19 -11.65 5.73
C PRO A 229 -21.62 -13.06 5.55
N ASN A 230 -20.92 -13.26 4.44
CA ASN A 230 -20.26 -14.54 4.19
C ASN A 230 -19.22 -14.78 5.29
N ARG A 231 -19.25 -15.97 5.92
CA ARG A 231 -18.16 -16.35 6.83
C ARG A 231 -16.83 -16.22 6.07
N PRO A 232 -15.81 -15.57 6.63
CA PRO A 232 -15.58 -15.33 8.06
C PRO A 232 -16.00 -13.95 8.62
N TRP A 233 -16.67 -13.10 7.85
CA TRP A 233 -16.97 -11.71 8.26
C TRP A 233 -18.22 -11.62 9.16
N ARG A 234 -18.17 -10.79 10.20
CA ARG A 234 -19.27 -10.47 11.12
C ARG A 234 -19.87 -9.12 10.84
N ASP A 235 -19.04 -8.09 10.64
CA ASP A 235 -19.47 -6.74 10.31
C ASP A 235 -18.48 -6.05 9.35
N PRO A 236 -18.55 -6.35 8.04
CA PRO A 236 -17.72 -5.67 7.06
C PRO A 236 -18.13 -4.19 6.89
N SER A 237 -19.25 -3.74 7.47
CA SER A 237 -19.72 -2.35 7.38
C SER A 237 -18.87 -1.38 8.20
N ASP A 238 -18.03 -1.86 9.11
CA ASP A 238 -17.02 -1.07 9.86
C ASP A 238 -15.90 -0.51 8.96
N ALA A 239 -15.92 -0.78 7.65
CA ALA A 239 -14.96 -0.22 6.70
C ALA A 239 -14.84 1.32 6.78
N GLY A 240 -13.62 1.82 6.64
CA GLY A 240 -13.32 3.26 6.62
C GLY A 240 -13.98 3.99 5.46
N ARG A 241 -14.21 5.29 5.64
CA ARG A 241 -14.93 6.13 4.65
C ARG A 241 -14.27 6.11 3.27
N ILE A 242 -12.94 6.16 3.18
CA ILE A 242 -12.22 6.15 1.90
C ILE A 242 -12.59 4.91 1.07
N LEU A 243 -12.60 3.72 1.70
CA LEU A 243 -12.95 2.49 1.01
C LEU A 243 -14.43 2.45 0.62
N LYS A 244 -15.34 2.95 1.48
CA LYS A 244 -16.76 3.09 1.15
C LYS A 244 -16.99 4.00 -0.07
N GLU A 245 -16.33 5.16 -0.11
CA GLU A 245 -16.41 6.12 -1.23
C GLU A 245 -15.82 5.54 -2.53
N ARG A 246 -14.68 4.84 -2.45
CA ARG A 246 -14.09 4.15 -3.61
C ARG A 246 -15.00 3.04 -4.11
N ARG A 247 -15.56 2.24 -3.21
CA ARG A 247 -16.54 1.20 -3.55
C ARG A 247 -17.76 1.78 -4.26
N TRP A 248 -18.31 2.90 -3.78
CA TRP A 248 -19.40 3.58 -4.47
C TRP A 248 -19.00 4.05 -5.88
N ALA A 249 -17.78 4.60 -6.03
CA ALA A 249 -17.25 4.99 -7.33
C ALA A 249 -17.07 3.78 -8.28
N TYR A 250 -16.70 2.61 -7.77
CA TYR A 250 -16.56 1.39 -8.56
C TYR A 250 -17.90 0.87 -9.06
N HIS A 251 -18.87 0.76 -8.16
CA HIS A 251 -20.21 0.24 -8.45
C HIS A 251 -20.98 1.12 -9.43
N SER A 252 -20.97 2.44 -9.23
CA SER A 252 -21.63 3.40 -10.14
C SER A 252 -21.12 3.36 -11.59
N ARG A 253 -19.98 2.70 -11.84
CA ARG A 253 -19.31 2.60 -13.15
C ARG A 253 -19.16 1.17 -13.65
N GLY A 254 -19.80 0.19 -13.01
CA GLY A 254 -19.71 -1.22 -13.38
C GLY A 254 -18.27 -1.72 -13.47
N THR A 255 -17.45 -1.35 -12.49
CA THR A 255 -16.01 -1.67 -12.49
C THR A 255 -15.81 -3.16 -12.19
N PRO A 256 -15.07 -3.91 -13.03
CA PRO A 256 -14.83 -5.33 -12.77
C PRO A 256 -13.97 -5.58 -11.51
N GLN A 257 -14.21 -6.71 -10.83
CA GLN A 257 -13.47 -7.08 -9.61
C GLN A 257 -11.96 -7.27 -9.86
N GLU A 258 -11.57 -7.62 -11.09
CA GLU A 258 -10.18 -7.80 -11.50
C GLU A 258 -9.34 -6.53 -11.41
N VAL A 259 -9.96 -5.34 -11.48
CA VAL A 259 -9.27 -4.05 -11.32
C VAL A 259 -9.45 -3.46 -9.92
N ILE A 260 -10.55 -3.77 -9.23
CA ILE A 260 -10.82 -3.30 -7.85
C ILE A 260 -9.75 -3.80 -6.88
N GLY A 261 -9.49 -5.11 -6.87
CA GLY A 261 -8.52 -5.72 -5.94
C GLY A 261 -7.13 -5.06 -6.01
N PRO A 262 -6.49 -4.96 -7.19
CA PRO A 262 -5.22 -4.26 -7.34
C PRO A 262 -5.26 -2.77 -6.96
N LEU A 263 -6.37 -2.08 -7.25
CA LEU A 263 -6.53 -0.66 -6.90
C LEU A 263 -6.58 -0.44 -5.39
N ASP A 264 -7.31 -1.28 -4.68
CA ASP A 264 -7.45 -1.14 -3.22
C ASP A 264 -6.28 -1.77 -2.48
N LEU A 265 -5.60 -2.77 -3.05
CA LEU A 265 -4.29 -3.19 -2.56
C LEU A 265 -3.24 -2.07 -2.69
N ASN A 266 -3.27 -1.30 -3.78
CA ASN A 266 -2.41 -0.11 -3.91
C ASN A 266 -2.70 0.92 -2.82
N LEU A 267 -3.96 1.08 -2.42
CA LEU A 267 -4.34 1.98 -1.33
C LEU A 267 -3.87 1.46 0.03
N LEU A 268 -3.98 0.15 0.29
CA LEU A 268 -3.52 -0.46 1.55
C LEU A 268 -2.00 -0.38 1.74
N TRP A 269 -1.25 -0.35 0.65
CA TRP A 269 0.20 -0.25 0.68
C TRP A 269 0.71 1.21 0.78
N ALA A 270 -0.06 2.18 0.29
CA ALA A 270 0.34 3.58 0.17
C ALA A 270 0.40 4.30 1.52
#